data_AF-A0A1E4SMC8-F1
#
_entry.id   AF-A0A1E4SMC8-F1
#
_cell.length_a   1.000
_cell.length_b   1.000
_cell.length_c   1.000
_cell.angle_alpha   90.00
_cell.angle_beta   90.00
_cell.angle_gamma   90.00
#
_symmetry.space_group_name_H-M   'P 1'
#
loop_
_entity.id
_entity.type
_entity.pdbx_description
1 polymer ?
#
loop_
_entity_poly.entity_id
_entity_poly.type
_entity_poly.pdbx_seq_one_letter_code
_entity_poly.pdbx_strand_id
1 'polypeptide(L)'
;MKDPESPQRKKSVGFAPPPEELQSHHQDLAEIQHERAKSHPFHKIPPELAYLEKKGQGLGPKAIITPEVKRNHATYKISELGDLRNTSIKDISVQNKETELNFNYPKIDLFLPPYKLLVDTKFASLQSFDLAKINKYLLNLSNTKLGLGFEFSGLVIRIGSGIKDFAVGDIVVGIVDPLSRKGSLSTSILVTPGKDSLLKITPEELELLDKIDIGLHLGEDRGAEASKKFAIEEDDTNESINIETIETLQMKSSNYTKQPELTPLAKVSAFPALYCRAKLVLSHLIIHNNKANVLINGADTNLGLTLVQLLASKVYNLDQLNLILIIRESSVESMRSFVNLFSKGEFYDPSRIVKITLVTHDMANEDLTLPGKKAPTTYKKLDFFASQVIEGLFKTQYYDDDKLIGLDNINDYKLDLFVDIVGNKKYFQHTVKFDTLDAIKLPIHDHTSNTLDELFNGKVKEPFILKLLKPKKTGSSFVSCCRFTVSQPTYKIEKLLESNEPTFWGSKWSNGILNTMTYYNYFEEIDFRISDKWLREGLDLFLEGRLKFQINHFIDWRNDFKKYIKDLWVDDGKILFKVEDF
;
A
#
# COMPACT_ATOMS: atom_id res chain seq x y z
N MET A 1 -55.25 -32.64 18.53
CA MET A 1 -55.92 -31.34 18.32
C MET A 1 -54.95 -30.25 18.74
N LYS A 2 -54.56 -29.40 17.80
CA LYS A 2 -53.85 -28.14 18.04
C LYS A 2 -54.83 -27.16 18.69
N ASP A 3 -54.33 -26.34 19.61
CA ASP A 3 -54.67 -24.92 19.66
C ASP A 3 -53.43 -24.12 20.09
N PRO A 4 -53.29 -22.85 19.66
CA PRO A 4 -52.01 -22.22 19.38
C PRO A 4 -51.50 -21.27 20.48
N GLU A 5 -50.22 -20.93 20.35
CA GLU A 5 -49.45 -20.04 21.22
C GLU A 5 -50.10 -18.67 21.49
N SER A 6 -49.91 -18.19 22.72
CA SER A 6 -49.97 -16.75 23.03
C SER A 6 -48.60 -16.29 23.56
N PRO A 7 -48.06 -15.15 23.09
CA PRO A 7 -46.71 -14.71 23.41
C PRO A 7 -46.59 -14.16 24.84
N GLN A 8 -45.53 -14.55 25.55
CA GLN A 8 -45.19 -14.08 26.89
C GLN A 8 -45.01 -12.55 26.91
N ARG A 9 -45.81 -11.86 27.74
CA ARG A 9 -45.71 -10.42 28.00
C ARG A 9 -44.42 -10.11 28.78
N LYS A 10 -43.66 -9.12 28.30
CA LYS A 10 -42.53 -8.50 29.00
C LYS A 10 -42.99 -7.98 30.38
N LYS A 11 -42.26 -8.32 31.45
CA LYS A 11 -42.46 -7.78 32.80
C LYS A 11 -42.11 -6.28 32.80
N SER A 12 -43.12 -5.41 32.84
CA SER A 12 -42.95 -4.00 33.20
C SER A 12 -42.95 -3.89 34.72
N VAL A 13 -41.84 -3.45 35.31
CA VAL A 13 -41.77 -3.11 36.73
C VAL A 13 -42.49 -1.78 36.90
N GLY A 14 -43.75 -1.82 37.36
CA GLY A 14 -44.47 -0.61 37.74
C GLY A 14 -43.93 -0.12 39.08
N PHE A 15 -43.39 1.09 39.13
CA PHE A 15 -43.11 1.76 40.39
C PHE A 15 -44.44 2.06 41.09
N ALA A 16 -44.52 1.75 42.39
CA ALA A 16 -45.70 2.06 43.20
C ALA A 16 -45.94 3.58 43.21
N PRO A 17 -47.21 4.03 43.20
CA PRO A 17 -47.52 5.45 43.38
C PRO A 17 -47.00 5.93 44.74
N PRO A 18 -46.50 7.17 44.83
CA PRO A 18 -45.97 7.71 46.07
C PRO A 18 -47.07 7.76 47.16
N PRO A 19 -46.71 7.52 48.43
CA PRO A 19 -47.68 7.49 49.53
C PRO A 19 -48.39 8.84 49.69
N GLU A 20 -49.68 8.81 50.01
CA GLU A 20 -50.57 9.99 50.11
C GLU A 20 -50.03 11.06 51.08
N GLU A 21 -49.26 10.67 52.09
CA GLU A 21 -48.61 11.56 53.06
C GLU A 21 -47.61 12.55 52.43
N LEU A 22 -47.03 12.21 51.28
CA LEU A 22 -46.11 13.09 50.54
C LEU A 22 -46.87 14.16 49.74
N GLN A 23 -48.09 13.85 49.31
CA GLN A 23 -48.94 14.81 48.60
C GLN A 23 -49.52 15.86 49.54
N SER A 24 -49.96 15.46 50.75
CA SER A 24 -50.41 16.39 51.78
C SER A 24 -49.26 17.32 52.22
N HIS A 25 -48.07 16.77 52.45
CA HIS A 25 -46.89 17.58 52.80
C HIS A 25 -46.51 18.60 51.70
N HIS A 26 -46.69 18.26 50.42
CA HIS A 26 -46.45 19.20 49.32
C HIS A 26 -47.52 20.30 49.23
N GLN A 27 -48.77 20.00 49.59
CA GLN A 27 -49.84 20.99 49.67
C GLN A 27 -49.60 21.96 50.84
N ASP A 28 -49.22 21.44 52.00
CA ASP A 28 -48.88 22.27 53.17
C ASP A 28 -47.70 23.20 52.88
N LEU A 29 -46.66 22.71 52.19
CA LEU A 29 -45.52 23.55 51.77
C LEU A 29 -45.93 24.65 50.78
N ALA A 30 -46.86 24.37 49.87
CA ALA A 30 -47.37 25.37 48.93
C ALA A 30 -48.20 26.44 49.65
N GLU A 31 -48.98 26.06 50.67
CA GLU A 31 -49.77 26.97 51.48
C GLU A 31 -48.86 27.88 52.34
N ILE A 32 -47.83 27.32 52.97
CA ILE A 32 -46.81 28.06 53.72
C ILE A 32 -46.06 29.05 52.81
N GLN A 33 -45.75 28.67 51.57
CA GLN A 33 -45.13 29.57 50.60
C GLN A 33 -46.07 30.71 50.18
N HIS A 34 -47.36 30.42 50.02
CA HIS A 34 -48.36 31.42 49.67
C HIS A 34 -48.62 32.42 50.82
N GLU A 35 -48.60 31.97 52.07
CA GLU A 35 -48.66 32.86 53.24
C GLU A 35 -47.40 33.71 53.42
N ARG A 36 -46.22 33.13 53.16
CA ARG A 36 -44.95 33.89 53.12
C ARG A 36 -44.92 34.91 51.99
N ALA A 37 -45.56 34.62 50.86
CA ALA A 37 -45.69 35.58 49.76
C ALA A 37 -46.62 36.76 50.13
N LYS A 38 -47.73 36.50 50.84
CA LYS A 38 -48.66 37.55 51.31
C LYS A 38 -48.07 38.47 52.38
N SER A 39 -47.13 37.98 53.18
CA SER A 39 -46.45 38.77 54.23
C SER A 39 -45.25 39.58 53.72
N HIS A 40 -44.89 39.45 52.44
CA HIS A 40 -43.78 40.20 51.85
C HIS A 40 -44.25 41.58 51.36
N PRO A 41 -43.68 42.70 51.84
CA PRO A 41 -44.13 44.06 51.48
C PRO A 41 -43.92 44.46 49.99
N PHE A 42 -43.38 43.57 49.17
CA PHE A 42 -43.15 43.77 47.72
C PHE A 42 -43.95 42.79 46.84
N HIS A 43 -44.93 42.07 47.40
CA HIS A 43 -45.71 41.09 46.63
C HIS A 43 -46.63 41.73 45.58
N LYS A 44 -46.96 43.02 45.72
CA LYS A 44 -47.65 43.82 44.70
C LYS A 44 -46.78 44.99 44.33
N ILE A 45 -46.49 45.12 43.03
CA ILE A 45 -45.81 46.30 42.48
C ILE A 45 -46.72 47.52 42.75
N PRO A 46 -46.20 48.64 43.29
CA PRO A 46 -46.97 49.86 43.47
C PRO A 46 -47.59 50.33 42.15
N PRO A 47 -48.79 50.94 42.17
CA PRO A 47 -49.49 51.39 40.96
C PRO A 47 -48.65 52.36 40.09
N GLU A 48 -47.67 53.04 40.69
CA GLU A 48 -46.72 53.93 40.02
C GLU A 48 -45.72 53.19 39.12
N LEU A 49 -45.45 51.90 39.38
CA LEU A 49 -44.52 51.04 38.63
C LEU A 49 -45.24 49.99 37.77
N ALA A 50 -46.57 50.07 37.66
CA ALA A 50 -47.40 49.13 36.89
C ALA A 50 -47.12 49.15 35.37
N TYR A 51 -46.48 50.20 34.85
CA TYR A 51 -46.06 50.27 33.45
C TYR A 51 -44.89 49.33 33.11
N LEU A 52 -44.20 48.79 34.13
CA LEU A 52 -43.15 47.77 33.97
C LEU A 52 -43.70 46.34 33.95
N GLU A 53 -44.99 46.14 34.22
CA GLU A 53 -45.61 44.84 33.97
C GLU A 53 -45.63 44.58 32.46
N LYS A 54 -44.93 43.52 32.04
CA LYS A 54 -44.99 43.02 30.67
C LYS A 54 -46.44 42.62 30.37
N LYS A 55 -47.17 43.51 29.69
CA LYS A 55 -48.47 43.18 29.09
C LYS A 55 -48.31 41.91 28.26
N GLY A 56 -49.22 40.97 28.49
CA GLY A 56 -49.24 39.67 27.84
C GLY A 56 -49.06 39.77 26.33
N GLN A 57 -48.32 38.79 25.79
CA GLN A 57 -48.11 38.60 24.35
C GLN A 57 -49.45 38.63 23.61
N GLY A 58 -49.70 39.71 22.87
CA GLY A 58 -50.85 39.84 22.01
C GLY A 58 -50.61 40.89 20.94
N LEU A 59 -50.44 40.42 19.69
CA LEU A 59 -50.53 41.17 18.43
C LEU A 59 -49.31 42.04 18.04
N GLY A 60 -48.11 41.45 18.03
CA GLY A 60 -47.06 41.86 17.09
C GLY A 60 -47.24 41.15 15.73
N PRO A 61 -46.72 41.70 14.61
CA PRO A 61 -46.83 41.06 13.30
C PRO A 61 -46.21 39.65 13.34
N LYS A 62 -46.92 38.66 12.78
CA LYS A 62 -46.48 37.25 12.78
C LYS A 62 -45.12 37.14 12.09
N ALA A 63 -44.15 36.55 12.77
CA ALA A 63 -42.85 36.23 12.21
C ALA A 63 -43.00 35.32 10.98
N ILE A 64 -42.21 35.59 9.94
CA ILE A 64 -42.09 34.73 8.76
C ILE A 64 -41.60 33.36 9.24
N ILE A 65 -42.36 32.30 8.93
CA ILE A 65 -41.98 30.93 9.23
C ILE A 65 -40.74 30.61 8.39
N THR A 66 -39.58 30.68 9.03
CA THR A 66 -38.34 30.14 8.49
C THR A 66 -38.26 28.70 9.00
N PRO A 67 -38.05 27.69 8.14
CA PRO A 67 -37.99 26.31 8.61
C PRO A 67 -36.88 26.18 9.65
N GLU A 68 -37.25 25.77 10.88
CA GLU A 68 -36.30 25.47 11.94
C GLU A 68 -35.42 24.31 11.50
N VAL A 69 -34.22 24.64 11.02
CA VAL A 69 -33.11 23.71 11.10
C VAL A 69 -32.86 23.53 12.59
N LYS A 70 -33.24 22.37 13.15
CA LYS A 70 -32.84 21.94 14.50
C LYS A 70 -31.31 21.91 14.56
N ARG A 71 -30.69 23.04 14.87
CA ARG A 71 -29.31 23.07 15.35
C ARG A 71 -29.37 22.58 16.77
N ASN A 72 -29.03 21.31 16.95
CA ASN A 72 -28.67 20.76 18.25
C ASN A 72 -27.41 21.51 18.72
N HIS A 73 -27.59 22.66 19.36
CA HIS A 73 -26.54 23.25 20.17
C HIS A 73 -26.45 22.42 21.45
N ALA A 74 -25.68 21.32 21.38
CA ALA A 74 -25.15 20.71 22.58
C ALA A 74 -24.34 21.80 23.29
N THR A 75 -24.85 22.30 24.42
CA THR A 75 -24.08 23.12 25.36
C THR A 75 -23.04 22.20 25.98
N TYR A 76 -21.88 22.08 25.34
CA TYR A 76 -20.73 21.37 25.88
C TYR A 76 -20.36 22.00 27.22
N LYS A 77 -20.29 21.18 28.27
CA LYS A 77 -19.78 21.65 29.57
C LYS A 77 -18.31 22.00 29.43
N ILE A 78 -17.80 22.99 30.17
CA ILE A 78 -16.37 23.37 30.16
C ILE A 78 -15.47 22.20 30.56
N SER A 79 -15.97 21.22 31.33
CA SER A 79 -15.27 19.96 31.63
C SER A 79 -15.21 18.97 30.47
N GLU A 80 -16.03 19.16 29.44
CA GLU A 80 -16.05 18.40 28.17
C GLU A 80 -15.18 19.07 27.10
N LEU A 81 -14.86 20.36 27.25
CA LEU A 81 -13.69 20.93 26.60
C LEU A 81 -12.47 20.28 27.24
N GLY A 82 -11.85 19.32 26.56
CA GLY A 82 -10.57 18.76 26.96
C GLY A 82 -9.51 19.84 27.14
N ASP A 83 -8.30 19.44 27.55
CA ASP A 83 -7.19 20.39 27.66
C ASP A 83 -6.99 21.14 26.32
N LEU A 84 -7.41 22.42 26.27
CA LEU A 84 -7.35 23.30 25.10
C LEU A 84 -5.94 23.53 24.57
N ARG A 85 -4.92 23.03 25.27
CA ARG A 85 -3.53 23.02 24.84
C ARG A 85 -3.18 21.80 24.00
N ASN A 86 -4.05 20.78 23.94
CA ASN A 86 -3.76 19.52 23.30
C ASN A 86 -4.91 19.08 22.38
N THR A 87 -4.57 18.55 21.21
CA THR A 87 -5.51 17.83 20.34
C THR A 87 -5.31 16.33 20.54
N SER A 88 -6.38 15.64 20.88
CA SER A 88 -6.40 14.17 20.85
C SER A 88 -6.32 13.71 19.40
N ILE A 89 -5.45 12.74 19.13
CA ILE A 89 -5.38 12.08 17.84
C ILE A 89 -5.72 10.61 18.03
N LYS A 90 -6.15 9.96 16.96
CA LYS A 90 -6.30 8.51 16.90
C LYS A 90 -5.27 7.96 15.93
N ASP A 91 -4.60 6.88 16.28
CA ASP A 91 -3.65 6.21 15.38
C ASP A 91 -3.75 4.69 15.47
N ILE A 92 -3.25 4.00 14.43
CA ILE A 92 -2.97 2.58 14.46
C ILE A 92 -1.47 2.43 14.77
N SER A 93 -1.18 1.97 15.99
CA SER A 93 0.19 1.81 16.47
C SER A 93 0.36 0.58 17.35
N VAL A 94 1.60 0.08 17.41
CA VAL A 94 1.99 -1.11 18.18
C VAL A 94 3.09 -0.78 19.17
N GLN A 95 3.16 -1.53 20.27
CA GLN A 95 4.31 -1.42 21.15
C GLN A 95 5.51 -2.11 20.50
N ASN A 96 5.34 -3.36 20.09
CA ASN A 96 6.35 -4.21 19.45
C ASN A 96 5.68 -5.22 18.50
N LYS A 97 6.48 -6.12 17.91
CA LYS A 97 6.01 -7.15 16.97
C LYS A 97 4.98 -8.13 17.58
N GLU A 98 5.05 -8.37 18.88
CA GLU A 98 4.19 -9.34 19.58
C GLU A 98 2.85 -8.73 20.04
N THR A 99 2.77 -7.39 20.13
CA THR A 99 1.54 -6.72 20.52
C THR A 99 0.54 -6.65 19.38
N GLU A 100 -0.72 -6.93 19.69
CA GLU A 100 -1.81 -6.78 18.73
C GLU A 100 -1.99 -5.31 18.32
N LEU A 101 -2.16 -5.10 17.02
CA LEU A 101 -2.54 -3.82 16.43
C LEU A 101 -3.87 -3.34 17.02
N ASN A 102 -3.90 -2.12 17.53
CA ASN A 102 -5.09 -1.50 18.09
C ASN A 102 -5.09 0.00 17.79
N PHE A 103 -6.27 0.62 17.89
CA PHE A 103 -6.35 2.08 17.91
C PHE A 103 -5.82 2.61 19.23
N ASN A 104 -5.00 3.64 19.15
CA ASN A 104 -4.49 4.36 20.31
C ASN A 104 -4.86 5.83 20.20
N TYR A 105 -4.85 6.51 21.35
CA TYR A 105 -5.31 7.90 21.47
C TYR A 105 -4.23 8.83 22.04
N PRO A 106 -3.11 9.07 21.31
CA PRO A 106 -2.11 10.04 21.74
C PRO A 106 -2.67 11.47 21.74
N LYS A 107 -1.92 12.39 22.34
CA LYS A 107 -2.20 13.83 22.31
C LYS A 107 -1.05 14.58 21.64
N ILE A 108 -1.39 15.62 20.87
CA ILE A 108 -0.44 16.56 20.27
C ILE A 108 -0.65 17.93 20.89
N ASP A 109 0.45 18.58 21.29
CA ASP A 109 0.42 19.97 21.76
C ASP A 109 0.00 20.91 20.62
N LEU A 110 -0.95 21.78 20.91
CA LEU A 110 -1.50 22.76 20.00
C LEU A 110 -0.56 23.94 19.75
N PHE A 111 0.38 24.19 20.67
CA PHE A 111 1.49 25.11 20.45
C PHE A 111 2.55 24.42 19.60
N LEU A 112 2.39 24.52 18.29
CA LEU A 112 3.32 23.92 17.35
C LEU A 112 4.69 24.63 17.39
N PRO A 113 5.81 23.87 17.45
CA PRO A 113 7.13 24.44 17.24
C PRO A 113 7.19 25.19 15.89
N PRO A 114 8.01 26.26 15.77
CA PRO A 114 8.02 27.13 14.58
C PRO A 114 8.26 26.41 13.25
N TYR A 115 8.92 25.26 13.29
CA TYR A 115 9.35 24.46 12.14
C TYR A 115 8.48 23.21 11.90
N LYS A 116 7.30 23.11 12.54
CA LYS A 116 6.38 21.99 12.36
C LYS A 116 5.01 22.46 11.90
N LEU A 117 4.32 21.60 11.16
CA LEU A 117 2.92 21.79 10.81
C LEU A 117 2.12 20.55 11.17
N LEU A 118 0.81 20.73 11.34
CA LEU A 118 -0.13 19.65 11.64
C LEU A 118 -1.04 19.44 10.44
N VAL A 119 -1.08 18.20 9.95
CA VAL A 119 -1.95 17.78 8.86
C VAL A 119 -3.07 16.92 9.43
N ASP A 120 -4.30 17.24 9.05
CA ASP A 120 -5.49 16.41 9.22
C ASP A 120 -5.54 15.40 8.07
N THR A 121 -5.30 14.13 8.41
CA THR A 121 -5.14 13.06 7.43
C THR A 121 -6.51 12.58 6.97
N LYS A 122 -6.76 12.61 5.66
CA LYS A 122 -7.99 12.07 5.07
C LYS A 122 -7.79 10.67 4.50
N PHE A 123 -6.63 10.44 3.90
CA PHE A 123 -6.26 9.14 3.39
C PHE A 123 -4.82 8.80 3.75
N ALA A 124 -4.58 7.52 3.94
CA ALA A 124 -3.26 6.95 4.13
C ALA A 124 -3.20 5.60 3.44
N SER A 125 -2.01 5.11 3.15
CA SER A 125 -1.85 3.76 2.63
C SER A 125 -0.70 3.03 3.25
N LEU A 126 -0.79 1.71 3.13
CA LEU A 126 0.14 0.77 3.71
C LEU A 126 0.57 -0.21 2.63
N GLN A 127 1.87 -0.28 2.38
CA GLN A 127 2.50 -1.35 1.62
C GLN A 127 2.87 -2.52 2.53
N SER A 128 2.91 -3.71 1.95
CA SER A 128 3.54 -4.90 2.51
C SER A 128 4.93 -4.60 3.13
N PHE A 129 5.82 -3.94 2.39
CA PHE A 129 7.15 -3.56 2.84
C PHE A 129 7.17 -2.47 3.93
N ASP A 130 6.06 -1.81 4.24
CA ASP A 130 6.02 -0.84 5.34
C ASP A 130 5.97 -1.55 6.69
N LEU A 131 5.50 -2.81 6.71
CA LEU A 131 5.46 -3.66 7.89
C LEU A 131 6.85 -4.02 8.41
N ALA A 132 7.88 -3.91 7.58
CA ALA A 132 9.29 -4.01 7.97
C ALA A 132 9.64 -3.09 9.15
N LYS A 133 8.95 -1.95 9.25
CA LYS A 133 9.12 -0.99 10.33
C LYS A 133 8.90 -1.63 11.71
N ILE A 134 7.95 -2.56 11.82
CA ILE A 134 7.66 -3.28 13.08
C ILE A 134 8.87 -4.08 13.53
N ASN A 135 9.55 -4.76 12.59
CA ASN A 135 10.72 -5.58 12.89
C ASN A 135 11.91 -4.74 13.41
N LYS A 136 12.06 -3.48 12.97
CA LYS A 136 13.12 -2.58 13.46
C LYS A 136 13.02 -2.26 14.94
N TYR A 137 11.83 -2.36 15.52
CA TYR A 137 11.56 -2.06 16.93
C TYR A 137 11.11 -3.30 17.70
N LEU A 138 11.76 -4.45 17.43
CA LEU A 138 11.48 -5.73 18.10
C LEU A 138 11.41 -5.59 19.64
N LEU A 139 12.35 -4.86 20.22
CA LEU A 139 12.37 -4.49 21.64
C LEU A 139 12.13 -2.98 21.81
N ASN A 140 10.88 -2.56 21.80
CA ASN A 140 10.51 -1.19 22.16
C ASN A 140 10.33 -1.06 23.68
N LEU A 141 11.39 -0.64 24.36
CA LEU A 141 11.40 -0.41 25.82
C LEU A 141 10.84 0.95 26.24
N SER A 142 10.34 1.75 25.28
CA SER A 142 9.79 3.08 25.57
C SER A 142 8.27 3.08 25.52
N ASN A 143 7.61 4.01 26.22
CA ASN A 143 6.16 4.17 26.16
C ASN A 143 5.65 4.72 24.80
N THR A 144 6.56 5.11 23.90
CA THR A 144 6.19 5.60 22.57
C THR A 144 5.88 4.42 21.66
N LYS A 145 4.61 4.28 21.30
CA LYS A 145 4.16 3.30 20.31
C LYS A 145 4.69 3.63 18.91
N LEU A 146 4.82 2.59 18.10
CA LEU A 146 5.24 2.66 16.71
C LEU A 146 4.01 2.77 15.81
N GLY A 147 3.85 3.90 15.13
CA GLY A 147 2.81 4.09 14.12
C GLY A 147 3.16 3.38 12.81
N LEU A 148 2.12 2.94 12.11
CA LEU A 148 2.22 2.26 10.81
C LEU A 148 1.97 3.19 9.62
N GLY A 149 2.50 2.79 8.46
CA GLY A 149 2.40 3.53 7.20
C GLY A 149 3.37 4.70 7.12
N PHE A 150 3.79 5.03 5.89
CA PHE A 150 4.64 6.19 5.64
C PHE A 150 3.91 7.32 4.91
N GLU A 151 3.02 6.98 3.98
CA GLU A 151 2.40 7.94 3.06
C GLU A 151 0.98 8.34 3.50
N PHE A 152 0.65 9.62 3.29
CA PHE A 152 -0.65 10.21 3.62
C PHE A 152 -1.03 11.33 2.66
N SER A 153 -2.32 11.67 2.65
CA SER A 153 -2.86 12.88 2.03
C SER A 153 -3.93 13.50 2.92
N GLY A 154 -4.01 14.83 2.92
CA GLY A 154 -4.83 15.55 3.88
C GLY A 154 -4.79 17.07 3.75
N LEU A 155 -5.22 17.75 4.81
CA LEU A 155 -5.31 19.20 4.88
C LEU A 155 -4.40 19.76 5.97
N VAL A 156 -3.68 20.84 5.69
CA VAL A 156 -2.92 21.54 6.73
C VAL A 156 -3.89 22.27 7.64
N ILE A 157 -3.94 21.93 8.93
CA ILE A 157 -4.85 22.55 9.90
C ILE A 157 -4.18 23.56 10.80
N ARG A 158 -2.86 23.42 11.03
CA ARG A 158 -2.07 24.37 11.84
C ARG A 158 -0.63 24.40 11.37
N ILE A 159 0.01 25.54 11.55
CA ILE A 159 1.37 25.80 11.08
C ILE A 159 2.15 26.53 12.19
N GLY A 160 3.40 26.11 12.40
CA GLY A 160 4.35 26.82 13.25
C GLY A 160 4.79 28.13 12.61
N SER A 161 5.07 29.15 13.43
CA SER A 161 5.34 30.52 12.99
C SER A 161 6.52 30.69 12.01
N GLY A 162 7.40 29.70 11.87
CA GLY A 162 8.58 29.75 10.99
C GLY A 162 8.36 29.15 9.59
N ILE A 163 7.24 28.48 9.33
CA ILE A 163 6.93 27.88 8.02
C ILE A 163 6.24 28.92 7.13
N LYS A 164 6.74 29.07 5.90
CA LYS A 164 6.23 30.06 4.93
C LYS A 164 5.62 29.43 3.67
N ASP A 165 6.05 28.22 3.32
CA ASP A 165 5.68 27.58 2.04
C ASP A 165 4.30 26.90 2.09
N PHE A 166 3.66 26.87 3.25
CA PHE A 166 2.37 26.25 3.48
C PHE A 166 1.42 27.21 4.21
N ALA A 167 0.12 27.08 3.94
CA ALA A 167 -0.96 27.79 4.60
C ALA A 167 -2.01 26.82 5.16
N VAL A 168 -2.74 27.26 6.19
CA VAL A 168 -3.87 26.49 6.72
C VAL A 168 -4.93 26.36 5.63
N GLY A 169 -5.43 25.14 5.41
CA GLY A 169 -6.34 24.78 4.34
C GLY A 169 -5.67 24.17 3.11
N ASP A 170 -4.32 24.21 3.02
CA ASP A 170 -3.61 23.61 1.89
C ASP A 170 -3.82 22.08 1.83
N ILE A 171 -4.14 21.58 0.64
CA ILE A 171 -4.18 20.15 0.34
C ILE A 171 -2.75 19.66 0.14
N VAL A 172 -2.39 18.59 0.83
CA VAL A 172 -1.03 18.06 0.81
C VAL A 172 -0.99 16.55 0.66
N VAL A 173 0.08 16.07 0.04
CA VAL A 173 0.52 14.67 0.06
C VAL A 173 1.90 14.62 0.72
N GLY A 174 2.14 13.61 1.53
CA GLY A 174 3.40 13.51 2.25
C GLY A 174 3.85 12.10 2.55
N ILE A 175 5.12 12.00 2.94
CA ILE A 175 5.75 10.80 3.45
C ILE A 175 6.45 11.15 4.76
N VAL A 176 6.11 10.43 5.84
CA VAL A 176 6.82 10.58 7.12
C VAL A 176 8.19 9.91 7.04
N ASP A 177 9.17 10.47 7.77
CA ASP A 177 10.53 9.94 7.86
C ASP A 177 10.52 8.45 8.25
N PRO A 178 11.12 7.56 7.43
CA PRO A 178 11.17 6.13 7.73
C PRO A 178 11.92 5.77 9.02
N LEU A 179 12.80 6.65 9.49
CA LEU A 179 13.53 6.49 10.75
C LEU A 179 12.72 6.98 11.97
N SER A 180 11.60 7.65 11.73
CA SER A 180 10.70 8.14 12.77
C SER A 180 9.72 7.06 13.22
N ARG A 181 9.34 7.08 14.50
CA ARG A 181 8.30 6.20 15.05
C ARG A 181 6.86 6.61 14.66
N LYS A 182 6.68 7.78 14.04
CA LYS A 182 5.38 8.25 13.53
C LYS A 182 4.83 7.29 12.46
N GLY A 183 3.51 7.17 12.37
CA GLY A 183 2.85 6.45 11.27
C GLY A 183 1.85 7.34 10.56
N SER A 184 1.61 7.07 9.28
CA SER A 184 0.61 7.77 8.49
C SER A 184 -0.83 7.30 8.75
N LEU A 185 -1.02 6.12 9.34
CA LEU A 185 -2.32 5.63 9.81
C LEU A 185 -2.72 6.34 11.12
N SER A 186 -2.98 7.64 11.02
CA SER A 186 -3.41 8.52 12.12
C SER A 186 -4.32 9.63 11.62
N THR A 187 -5.28 10.07 12.43
CA THR A 187 -6.21 11.18 12.12
C THR A 187 -5.50 12.51 11.95
N SER A 188 -4.36 12.71 12.62
CA SER A 188 -3.53 13.87 12.37
C SER A 188 -2.07 13.57 12.57
N ILE A 189 -1.23 14.13 11.70
CA ILE A 189 0.20 13.87 11.68
C ILE A 189 0.93 15.18 11.88
N LEU A 190 1.84 15.18 12.85
CA LEU A 190 2.78 16.27 13.05
C LEU A 190 3.95 16.12 12.07
N VAL A 191 4.00 16.98 11.06
CA VAL A 191 5.01 16.96 9.99
C VAL A 191 6.13 17.94 10.30
N THR A 192 7.36 17.54 10.01
CA THR A 192 8.57 18.35 10.15
C THR A 192 9.22 18.50 8.78
N PRO A 193 8.93 19.58 8.02
CA PRO A 193 9.54 19.83 6.72
C PRO A 193 11.07 19.69 6.75
N GLY A 194 11.64 19.08 5.71
CA GLY A 194 13.07 18.76 5.62
C GLY A 194 13.49 17.46 6.31
N LYS A 195 12.68 16.94 7.25
CA LYS A 195 12.82 15.59 7.79
C LYS A 195 11.77 14.64 7.21
N ASP A 196 10.52 15.08 7.24
CA ASP A 196 9.39 14.48 6.53
C ASP A 196 9.26 15.18 5.16
N SER A 197 8.84 14.45 4.13
CA SER A 197 8.60 15.01 2.79
C SER A 197 7.13 15.41 2.63
N LEU A 198 6.88 16.62 2.13
CA LEU A 198 5.53 17.16 1.96
C LEU A 198 5.44 17.98 0.69
N LEU A 199 4.41 17.73 -0.12
CA LEU A 199 4.07 18.53 -1.29
C LEU A 199 2.66 19.09 -1.16
N LYS A 200 2.52 20.33 -1.60
CA LYS A 200 1.23 20.95 -1.84
C LYS A 200 0.66 20.46 -3.15
N ILE A 201 -0.63 20.12 -3.15
CA ILE A 201 -1.40 19.80 -4.35
C ILE A 201 -2.23 21.02 -4.71
N THR A 202 -2.05 21.51 -5.93
CA THR A 202 -2.81 22.63 -6.48
C THR A 202 -4.22 22.19 -6.89
N PRO A 203 -5.19 23.11 -6.97
CA PRO A 203 -6.52 22.79 -7.48
C PRO A 203 -6.49 22.18 -8.89
N GLU A 204 -5.61 22.67 -9.76
CA GLU A 204 -5.45 22.19 -11.13
C GLU A 204 -4.94 20.74 -11.16
N GLU A 205 -3.97 20.40 -10.30
CA GLU A 205 -3.49 19.02 -10.15
C GLU A 205 -4.57 18.09 -9.59
N LEU A 206 -5.43 18.59 -8.69
CA LEU A 206 -6.54 17.82 -8.14
C LEU A 206 -7.59 17.48 -9.21
N GLU A 207 -7.89 18.42 -10.12
CA GLU A 207 -8.78 18.19 -11.26
C GLU A 207 -8.20 17.21 -12.27
N LEU A 208 -6.87 17.20 -12.46
CA LEU A 208 -6.19 16.21 -13.30
C LEU A 208 -6.29 14.82 -12.65
N LEU A 209 -6.03 14.70 -11.36
CA LEU A 209 -6.16 13.45 -10.60
C LEU A 209 -7.56 12.83 -10.68
N ASP A 210 -8.60 13.66 -10.74
CA ASP A 210 -9.97 13.19 -10.89
C ASP A 210 -10.17 12.37 -12.18
N LYS A 211 -9.52 12.80 -13.27
CA LYS A 211 -9.65 12.20 -14.60
C LYS A 211 -8.75 10.98 -14.84
N ILE A 212 -7.73 10.78 -14.00
CA ILE A 212 -6.72 9.73 -14.21
C ILE A 212 -7.21 8.41 -13.63
N ASP A 213 -7.07 7.34 -14.42
CA ASP A 213 -7.15 5.98 -13.93
C ASP A 213 -5.80 5.54 -13.36
N ILE A 214 -5.79 5.23 -12.07
CA ILE A 214 -4.59 4.85 -11.33
C ILE A 214 -4.49 3.33 -11.16
N GLY A 215 -5.57 2.61 -11.48
CA GLY A 215 -5.67 1.18 -11.28
C GLY A 215 -4.81 0.41 -12.27
N LEU A 216 -3.91 -0.42 -11.76
CA LEU A 216 -3.29 -1.44 -12.60
C LEU A 216 -4.21 -2.67 -12.65
N HIS A 217 -5.09 -2.70 -13.66
CA HIS A 217 -6.04 -3.80 -13.87
C HIS A 217 -5.38 -5.01 -14.51
N LEU A 218 -4.73 -5.81 -13.65
CA LEU A 218 -4.06 -7.05 -14.01
C LEU A 218 -5.08 -8.21 -14.14
N GLY A 219 -5.92 -8.17 -15.18
CA GLY A 219 -6.46 -9.37 -15.83
C GLY A 219 -7.48 -10.25 -15.12
N GLU A 220 -8.01 -9.95 -13.93
CA GLU A 220 -9.07 -10.78 -13.33
C GLU A 220 -10.45 -10.58 -13.99
N ASP A 221 -10.70 -9.44 -14.65
CA ASP A 221 -12.02 -9.11 -15.22
C ASP A 221 -12.30 -9.67 -16.62
N ARG A 222 -11.32 -10.24 -17.32
CA ARG A 222 -11.54 -10.79 -18.68
C ARG A 222 -11.95 -12.26 -18.70
N GLY A 223 -11.70 -13.01 -17.62
CA GLY A 223 -12.11 -14.41 -17.50
C GLY A 223 -13.62 -14.62 -17.34
N ALA A 224 -14.34 -13.61 -16.82
CA ALA A 224 -15.79 -13.66 -16.64
C ALA A 224 -16.59 -13.29 -17.91
N GLU A 225 -15.99 -12.56 -18.85
CA GLU A 225 -16.63 -12.25 -20.14
C GLU A 225 -16.27 -13.26 -21.25
N ALA A 226 -15.05 -13.84 -21.22
CA ALA A 226 -14.66 -14.86 -22.19
C ALA A 226 -15.42 -16.19 -22.00
N SER A 227 -15.79 -16.52 -20.75
CA SER A 227 -16.62 -17.70 -20.42
C SER A 227 -18.10 -17.54 -20.80
N LYS A 228 -18.56 -16.34 -21.17
CA LYS A 228 -19.90 -16.11 -21.75
C LYS A 228 -19.95 -16.25 -23.28
N LYS A 229 -18.81 -16.31 -23.97
CA LYS A 229 -18.74 -16.47 -25.44
C LYS A 229 -18.46 -17.90 -25.91
N PHE A 230 -18.28 -18.83 -24.98
CA PHE A 230 -18.15 -20.26 -25.25
C PHE A 230 -19.14 -21.05 -24.37
N ALA A 231 -20.43 -20.71 -24.49
CA ALA A 231 -21.50 -21.66 -24.18
C ALA A 231 -21.92 -22.24 -25.54
N ILE A 232 -21.52 -23.49 -25.78
CA ILE A 232 -22.09 -24.29 -26.86
C ILE A 232 -23.54 -24.55 -26.46
N GLU A 233 -24.49 -24.14 -27.30
CA GLU A 233 -25.89 -24.57 -27.19
C GLU A 233 -25.91 -26.09 -27.40
N GLU A 234 -26.00 -26.85 -26.30
CA GLU A 234 -26.39 -28.26 -26.36
C GLU A 234 -27.89 -28.34 -26.08
N ASP A 235 -28.57 -28.88 -27.10
CA ASP A 235 -29.99 -29.12 -27.21
C ASP A 235 -30.60 -29.87 -26.02
N ASP A 236 -31.88 -29.56 -25.82
CA ASP A 236 -32.86 -30.23 -24.98
C ASP A 236 -32.65 -31.75 -24.86
N THR A 237 -32.35 -32.23 -23.65
CA THR A 237 -32.99 -33.46 -23.15
C THR A 237 -33.24 -33.37 -21.64
N ASN A 238 -34.51 -33.53 -21.29
CA ASN A 238 -35.01 -33.71 -19.94
C ASN A 238 -34.33 -34.88 -19.24
N GLU A 239 -33.80 -34.67 -18.04
CA GLU A 239 -33.98 -35.64 -16.94
C GLU A 239 -33.75 -34.97 -15.59
N SER A 240 -34.84 -34.92 -14.81
CA SER A 240 -34.90 -34.45 -13.44
C SER A 240 -34.20 -35.44 -12.50
N ILE A 241 -33.09 -35.02 -11.88
CA ILE A 241 -32.53 -35.71 -10.71
C ILE A 241 -32.58 -34.76 -9.51
N ASN A 242 -33.45 -35.13 -8.58
CA ASN A 242 -33.71 -34.49 -7.31
C ASN A 242 -32.67 -35.01 -6.29
N ILE A 243 -31.78 -34.13 -5.79
CA ILE A 243 -30.92 -34.42 -4.64
C ILE A 243 -31.01 -33.23 -3.66
N GLU A 244 -32.03 -33.29 -2.81
CA GLU A 244 -32.10 -32.56 -1.55
C GLU A 244 -31.09 -33.13 -0.55
N THR A 245 -29.81 -32.71 -0.58
CA THR A 245 -28.93 -32.80 0.62
C THR A 245 -27.62 -31.99 0.51
N ILE A 246 -27.67 -30.65 0.40
CA ILE A 246 -26.53 -29.78 0.84
C ILE A 246 -27.09 -28.45 1.40
N GLU A 247 -27.92 -28.53 2.45
CA GLU A 247 -28.19 -27.39 3.32
C GLU A 247 -27.12 -27.34 4.43
N THR A 248 -25.94 -26.81 4.11
CA THR A 248 -25.00 -26.14 5.04
C THR A 248 -23.68 -25.91 4.30
N LEU A 249 -23.64 -24.88 3.46
CA LEU A 249 -22.45 -24.10 3.07
C LEU A 249 -22.89 -22.98 2.11
N GLN A 250 -23.94 -22.24 2.48
CA GLN A 250 -24.14 -20.89 1.93
C GLN A 250 -23.11 -19.97 2.60
N MET A 251 -21.85 -20.08 2.16
CA MET A 251 -20.97 -18.93 2.18
C MET A 251 -21.62 -17.90 1.28
N LYS A 252 -22.19 -16.88 1.94
CA LYS A 252 -22.66 -15.62 1.38
C LYS A 252 -21.79 -15.28 0.16
N SER A 253 -22.39 -15.40 -1.02
CA SER A 253 -21.88 -14.75 -2.21
C SER A 253 -21.70 -13.29 -1.84
N SER A 254 -20.45 -12.87 -1.72
CA SER A 254 -20.12 -11.47 -1.54
C SER A 254 -20.70 -10.75 -2.75
N ASN A 255 -21.73 -9.94 -2.50
CA ASN A 255 -22.16 -8.92 -3.44
C ASN A 255 -20.89 -8.21 -3.93
N TYR A 256 -20.59 -8.39 -5.22
CA TYR A 256 -19.53 -7.69 -5.92
C TYR A 256 -19.78 -6.21 -5.77
N THR A 257 -19.14 -5.62 -4.76
CA THR A 257 -19.15 -4.19 -4.54
C THR A 257 -18.14 -3.68 -5.54
N LYS A 258 -18.61 -3.04 -6.62
CA LYS A 258 -17.76 -2.14 -7.43
C LYS A 258 -16.92 -1.35 -6.43
N GLN A 259 -15.60 -1.42 -6.54
CA GLN A 259 -14.73 -0.62 -5.67
C GLN A 259 -15.26 0.82 -5.70
N PRO A 260 -15.49 1.47 -4.54
CA PRO A 260 -15.93 2.85 -4.53
C PRO A 260 -14.92 3.66 -5.34
N GLU A 261 -15.41 4.47 -6.28
CA GLU A 261 -14.54 5.31 -7.09
C GLU A 261 -13.62 6.12 -6.18
N LEU A 262 -12.30 5.96 -6.39
CA LEU A 262 -11.30 6.59 -5.54
C LEU A 262 -11.34 8.10 -5.76
N THR A 263 -11.60 8.86 -4.70
CA THR A 263 -11.51 10.33 -4.76
C THR A 263 -10.09 10.78 -5.17
N PRO A 264 -9.91 11.95 -5.80
CA PRO A 264 -8.60 12.48 -6.18
C PRO A 264 -7.56 12.46 -5.05
N LEU A 265 -7.99 12.80 -3.83
CA LEU A 265 -7.14 12.81 -2.64
C LEU A 265 -6.76 11.39 -2.18
N ALA A 266 -7.62 10.40 -2.40
CA ALA A 266 -7.26 9.00 -2.17
C ALA A 266 -6.28 8.51 -3.24
N LYS A 267 -6.44 8.94 -4.49
CA LYS A 267 -5.53 8.56 -5.58
C LYS A 267 -4.09 9.01 -5.30
N VAL A 268 -3.90 10.25 -4.83
CA VAL A 268 -2.55 10.81 -4.60
C VAL A 268 -1.79 10.13 -3.46
N SER A 269 -2.47 9.47 -2.51
CA SER A 269 -1.76 8.67 -1.49
C SER A 269 -1.25 7.34 -2.03
N ALA A 270 -1.57 6.96 -3.28
CA ALA A 270 -1.21 5.66 -3.83
C ALA A 270 0.21 5.55 -4.42
N PHE A 271 0.93 6.64 -4.66
CA PHE A 271 2.24 6.62 -5.32
C PHE A 271 3.47 6.87 -4.42
N PRO A 272 3.44 7.71 -3.37
CA PRO A 272 4.65 8.31 -2.79
C PRO A 272 5.73 7.29 -2.36
N ALA A 273 5.34 6.29 -1.57
CA ALA A 273 6.28 5.34 -0.99
C ALA A 273 6.86 4.39 -2.05
N LEU A 274 6.02 3.83 -2.92
CA LEU A 274 6.45 2.92 -3.98
C LEU A 274 7.39 3.62 -4.96
N TYR A 275 7.04 4.83 -5.37
CA TYR A 275 7.87 5.62 -6.27
C TYR A 275 9.24 5.92 -5.66
N CYS A 276 9.29 6.41 -4.43
CA CYS A 276 10.55 6.73 -3.77
C CYS A 276 11.43 5.48 -3.55
N ARG A 277 10.83 4.32 -3.20
CA ARG A 277 11.56 3.04 -3.12
C ARG A 277 12.14 2.64 -4.47
N ALA A 278 11.35 2.74 -5.54
CA ALA A 278 11.80 2.41 -6.89
C ALA A 278 12.94 3.34 -7.35
N LYS A 279 12.85 4.66 -7.07
CA LYS A 279 13.94 5.62 -7.36
C LYS A 279 15.21 5.33 -6.56
N LEU A 280 15.10 4.93 -5.30
CA LEU A 280 16.26 4.54 -4.49
C LEU A 280 16.98 3.34 -5.12
N VAL A 281 16.24 2.30 -5.50
CA VAL A 281 16.81 1.11 -6.15
C VAL A 281 17.48 1.49 -7.49
N LEU A 282 16.80 2.27 -8.33
CA LEU A 282 17.30 2.66 -9.64
C LEU A 282 18.41 3.72 -9.58
N SER A 283 18.63 4.37 -8.44
CA SER A 283 19.78 5.28 -8.27
C SER A 283 21.14 4.57 -8.39
N HIS A 284 21.14 3.25 -8.28
CA HIS A 284 22.33 2.39 -8.43
C HIS A 284 22.53 1.88 -9.87
N LEU A 285 21.63 2.22 -10.81
CA LEU A 285 21.80 1.93 -12.23
C LEU A 285 22.74 2.96 -12.85
N ILE A 286 23.87 2.50 -13.39
CA ILE A 286 24.78 3.34 -14.17
C ILE A 286 24.47 3.09 -15.65
N ILE A 287 24.00 4.12 -16.33
CA ILE A 287 23.60 4.03 -17.74
C ILE A 287 24.79 4.38 -18.62
N HIS A 288 25.13 3.48 -19.54
CA HIS A 288 26.16 3.68 -20.55
C HIS A 288 25.55 3.64 -21.94
N ASN A 289 25.85 4.64 -22.78
CA ASN A 289 25.37 4.74 -24.16
C ASN A 289 23.84 4.65 -24.31
N ASN A 290 23.08 5.12 -23.32
CA ASN A 290 21.62 5.01 -23.27
C ASN A 290 21.11 3.55 -23.36
N LYS A 291 21.92 2.58 -22.93
CA LYS A 291 21.56 1.16 -22.88
C LYS A 291 21.58 0.64 -21.46
N ALA A 292 20.70 -0.32 -21.17
CA ALA A 292 20.73 -1.04 -19.90
C ALA A 292 20.18 -2.46 -20.05
N ASN A 293 20.88 -3.42 -19.45
CA ASN A 293 20.40 -4.78 -19.21
C ASN A 293 20.07 -4.95 -17.73
N VAL A 294 18.80 -5.14 -17.41
CA VAL A 294 18.30 -5.20 -16.03
C VAL A 294 17.55 -6.50 -15.78
N LEU A 295 17.85 -7.14 -14.65
CA LEU A 295 17.09 -8.28 -14.13
C LEU A 295 16.37 -7.87 -12.85
N ILE A 296 15.08 -8.19 -12.75
CA ILE A 296 14.26 -7.93 -11.56
C ILE A 296 13.71 -9.26 -11.06
N ASN A 297 14.16 -9.70 -9.89
CA ASN A 297 13.60 -10.86 -9.20
C ASN A 297 12.46 -10.46 -8.27
N GLY A 298 11.24 -10.93 -8.56
CA GLY A 298 10.00 -10.48 -7.93
C GLY A 298 9.34 -9.32 -8.69
N ALA A 299 9.38 -9.37 -10.02
CA ALA A 299 8.86 -8.29 -10.87
C ALA A 299 7.33 -8.15 -10.82
N ASP A 300 6.61 -9.16 -10.33
CA ASP A 300 5.16 -9.17 -10.10
C ASP A 300 4.76 -8.67 -8.70
N THR A 301 5.69 -8.04 -7.97
CA THR A 301 5.39 -7.25 -6.76
C THR A 301 5.04 -5.81 -7.12
N ASN A 302 4.38 -5.07 -6.24
CA ASN A 302 4.10 -3.64 -6.40
C ASN A 302 5.37 -2.81 -6.66
N LEU A 303 6.48 -3.15 -5.98
CA LEU A 303 7.77 -2.53 -6.24
C LEU A 303 8.31 -2.92 -7.63
N GLY A 304 8.24 -4.20 -8.00
CA GLY A 304 8.63 -4.71 -9.31
C GLY A 304 7.88 -4.03 -10.46
N LEU A 305 6.56 -3.95 -10.36
CA LEU A 305 5.67 -3.26 -11.32
C LEU A 305 6.03 -1.77 -11.44
N THR A 306 6.38 -1.11 -10.34
CA THR A 306 6.82 0.29 -10.35
C THR A 306 8.18 0.44 -11.03
N LEU A 307 9.13 -0.46 -10.75
CA LEU A 307 10.46 -0.45 -11.40
C LEU A 307 10.36 -0.63 -12.92
N VAL A 308 9.52 -1.56 -13.38
CA VAL A 308 9.29 -1.79 -14.81
C VAL A 308 8.72 -0.53 -15.48
N GLN A 309 7.71 0.09 -14.87
CA GLN A 309 7.14 1.37 -15.35
C GLN A 309 8.20 2.46 -15.47
N LEU A 310 9.05 2.62 -14.45
CA LEU A 310 10.08 3.66 -14.46
C LEU A 310 11.16 3.41 -15.51
N LEU A 311 11.66 2.18 -15.64
CA LEU A 311 12.68 1.83 -16.63
C LEU A 311 12.14 1.98 -18.06
N ALA A 312 10.87 1.57 -18.27
CA ALA A 312 10.20 1.74 -19.56
C ALA A 312 9.78 3.20 -19.83
N SER A 313 9.70 4.06 -18.81
CA SER A 313 9.39 5.49 -18.98
C SER A 313 10.56 6.28 -19.57
N LYS A 314 10.29 7.53 -19.97
CA LYS A 314 11.30 8.45 -20.49
C LYS A 314 12.25 8.99 -19.41
N VAL A 315 11.97 8.75 -18.12
CA VAL A 315 12.76 9.27 -16.99
C VAL A 315 14.25 8.94 -17.10
N TYR A 316 14.59 7.77 -17.64
CA TYR A 316 15.98 7.30 -17.73
C TYR A 316 16.60 7.47 -19.12
N ASN A 317 15.89 8.05 -20.10
CA ASN A 317 16.38 8.29 -21.47
C ASN A 317 17.16 7.08 -22.08
N LEU A 318 16.60 5.88 -21.97
CA LEU A 318 17.21 4.65 -22.48
C LEU A 318 16.73 4.37 -23.91
N ASP A 319 17.61 4.44 -24.90
CA ASP A 319 17.34 4.09 -26.29
C ASP A 319 17.11 2.57 -26.43
N GLN A 320 17.85 1.78 -25.63
CA GLN A 320 17.75 0.32 -25.62
C GLN A 320 17.67 -0.20 -24.18
N LEU A 321 16.69 -1.07 -23.93
CA LEU A 321 16.45 -1.65 -22.62
C LEU A 321 16.16 -3.14 -22.75
N ASN A 322 16.94 -3.98 -22.06
CA ASN A 322 16.61 -5.39 -21.84
C ASN A 322 16.13 -5.57 -20.42
N LEU A 323 14.90 -6.05 -20.25
CA LEU A 323 14.34 -6.42 -18.95
C LEU A 323 14.13 -7.93 -18.88
N ILE A 324 14.75 -8.56 -17.89
CA ILE A 324 14.47 -9.95 -17.51
C ILE A 324 13.67 -9.92 -16.21
N LEU A 325 12.41 -10.29 -16.30
CA LEU A 325 11.46 -10.21 -15.20
C LEU A 325 11.20 -11.60 -14.65
N ILE A 326 11.58 -11.84 -13.40
CA ILE A 326 11.36 -13.11 -12.73
C ILE A 326 10.14 -13.01 -11.84
N ILE A 327 9.18 -13.90 -12.09
CA ILE A 327 7.82 -13.84 -11.55
C ILE A 327 7.33 -15.23 -11.12
N ARG A 328 6.20 -15.30 -10.41
CA ARG A 328 5.46 -16.56 -10.18
C ARG A 328 4.77 -17.04 -11.46
N GLU A 329 4.62 -18.35 -11.60
CA GLU A 329 3.85 -18.98 -12.67
C GLU A 329 2.40 -18.49 -12.69
N SER A 330 1.78 -18.32 -11.51
CA SER A 330 0.43 -17.77 -11.37
C SER A 330 0.27 -16.35 -11.91
N SER A 331 1.37 -15.59 -12.08
CA SER A 331 1.36 -14.20 -12.51
C SER A 331 1.71 -14.03 -13.99
N VAL A 332 1.93 -15.10 -14.76
CA VAL A 332 2.39 -15.01 -16.16
C VAL A 332 1.39 -14.26 -17.04
N GLU A 333 0.11 -14.58 -16.94
CA GLU A 333 -0.93 -14.00 -17.80
C GLU A 333 -1.12 -12.49 -17.53
N SER A 334 -1.21 -12.13 -16.25
CA SER A 334 -1.31 -10.74 -15.81
C SER A 334 -0.06 -9.95 -16.19
N MET A 335 1.13 -10.49 -15.94
CA MET A 335 2.39 -9.84 -16.30
C MET A 335 2.58 -9.69 -17.81
N ARG A 336 2.10 -10.65 -18.62
CA ARG A 336 2.12 -10.52 -20.08
C ARG A 336 1.23 -9.37 -20.54
N SER A 337 0.04 -9.24 -19.95
CA SER A 337 -0.88 -8.13 -20.22
C SER A 337 -0.27 -6.78 -19.85
N PHE A 338 0.38 -6.71 -18.69
CA PHE A 338 1.11 -5.52 -18.23
C PHE A 338 2.27 -5.13 -19.14
N VAL A 339 3.15 -6.08 -19.46
CA VAL A 339 4.32 -5.86 -20.31
C VAL A 339 3.95 -5.44 -21.74
N ASN A 340 2.80 -5.92 -22.22
CA ASN A 340 2.26 -5.51 -23.52
C ASN A 340 1.94 -4.01 -23.58
N LEU A 341 1.65 -3.36 -22.44
CA LEU A 341 1.43 -1.90 -22.41
C LEU A 341 2.65 -1.12 -22.92
N PHE A 342 3.86 -1.61 -22.64
CA PHE A 342 5.12 -0.98 -23.06
C PHE A 342 5.63 -1.50 -24.39
N SER A 343 5.27 -2.73 -24.77
CA SER A 343 5.79 -3.38 -25.98
C SER A 343 4.94 -3.10 -27.22
N LYS A 344 3.62 -2.92 -27.05
CA LYS A 344 2.65 -2.74 -28.16
C LYS A 344 1.45 -1.85 -27.80
N GLY A 345 1.35 -1.39 -26.55
CA GLY A 345 0.16 -0.73 -26.02
C GLY A 345 0.33 0.78 -25.82
N GLU A 346 -0.41 1.31 -24.85
CA GLU A 346 -0.52 2.76 -24.54
C GLU A 346 0.83 3.44 -24.29
N PHE A 347 1.80 2.73 -23.72
CA PHE A 347 3.11 3.26 -23.36
C PHE A 347 4.22 2.86 -24.32
N TYR A 348 3.88 2.26 -25.46
CA TYR A 348 4.86 1.91 -26.49
C TYR A 348 5.46 3.17 -27.12
N ASP A 349 6.79 3.18 -27.23
CA ASP A 349 7.55 4.25 -27.88
C ASP A 349 8.38 3.65 -29.02
N PRO A 350 8.05 3.93 -30.30
CA PRO A 350 8.75 3.35 -31.45
C PRO A 350 10.18 3.87 -31.60
N SER A 351 10.56 4.95 -30.92
CA SER A 351 11.93 5.46 -30.92
C SER A 351 12.88 4.65 -30.03
N ARG A 352 12.34 3.74 -29.21
CA ARG A 352 13.09 2.98 -28.21
C ARG A 352 12.92 1.49 -28.42
N ILE A 353 13.97 0.73 -28.16
CA ILE A 353 13.95 -0.73 -28.22
C ILE A 353 13.85 -1.27 -26.80
N VAL A 354 12.63 -1.53 -26.36
CA VAL A 354 12.35 -2.14 -25.05
C VAL A 354 12.04 -3.62 -25.26
N LYS A 355 12.93 -4.49 -24.78
CA LYS A 355 12.73 -5.94 -24.79
C LYS A 355 12.45 -6.43 -23.39
N ILE A 356 11.39 -7.21 -23.22
CA ILE A 356 10.98 -7.71 -21.92
C ILE A 356 10.79 -9.22 -22.02
N THR A 357 11.56 -9.96 -21.23
CA THR A 357 11.49 -11.43 -21.12
C THR A 357 10.92 -11.80 -19.75
N LEU A 358 9.86 -12.61 -19.75
CA LEU A 358 9.28 -13.17 -18.53
C LEU A 358 9.89 -14.54 -18.25
N VAL A 359 10.36 -14.76 -17.02
CA VAL A 359 10.91 -16.02 -16.54
C VAL A 359 10.20 -16.42 -15.25
N THR A 360 9.66 -17.63 -15.17
CA THR A 360 9.06 -18.13 -13.93
C THR A 360 10.07 -18.93 -13.13
N HIS A 361 10.04 -18.79 -11.80
CA HIS A 361 10.93 -19.54 -10.90
C HIS A 361 10.31 -20.85 -10.40
N ASP A 362 9.00 -20.98 -10.56
CA ASP A 362 8.16 -22.14 -10.32
C ASP A 362 7.45 -22.58 -11.61
N MET A 363 6.77 -23.71 -11.57
CA MET A 363 6.03 -24.30 -12.67
C MET A 363 4.83 -25.07 -12.12
N ALA A 364 3.68 -24.91 -12.75
CA ALA A 364 2.49 -25.70 -12.44
C ALA A 364 2.68 -27.14 -12.93
N ASN A 365 2.30 -28.12 -12.11
CA ASN A 365 2.28 -29.52 -12.51
C ASN A 365 0.83 -29.90 -12.86
N GLU A 366 0.50 -29.78 -14.13
CA GLU A 366 -0.84 -30.06 -14.66
C GLU A 366 -1.20 -31.56 -14.60
N ASP A 367 -0.19 -32.45 -14.62
CA ASP A 367 -0.38 -33.90 -14.56
C ASP A 367 -0.92 -34.38 -13.20
N LEU A 368 -0.79 -33.56 -12.15
CA LEU A 368 -1.25 -33.85 -10.79
C LEU A 368 -2.54 -33.10 -10.41
N THR A 369 -3.24 -32.53 -11.38
CA THR A 369 -4.43 -31.70 -11.10
C THR A 369 -5.64 -32.59 -10.81
N LEU A 370 -6.11 -32.60 -9.56
CA LEU A 370 -7.40 -33.19 -9.22
C LEU A 370 -8.54 -32.28 -9.71
N PRO A 371 -9.68 -32.83 -10.18
CA PRO A 371 -10.83 -32.03 -10.60
C PRO A 371 -11.24 -31.00 -9.53
N GLY A 372 -11.35 -29.73 -9.92
CA GLY A 372 -11.72 -28.62 -9.04
C GLY A 372 -10.62 -28.10 -8.09
N LYS A 373 -9.38 -28.62 -8.17
CA LYS A 373 -8.25 -28.12 -7.37
C LYS A 373 -7.24 -27.36 -8.24
N LYS A 374 -6.61 -26.34 -7.66
CA LYS A 374 -5.49 -25.62 -8.31
C LYS A 374 -4.33 -26.58 -8.54
N ALA A 375 -3.71 -26.50 -9.73
CA ALA A 375 -2.53 -27.28 -10.06
C ALA A 375 -1.40 -27.01 -9.05
N PRO A 376 -0.76 -28.04 -8.49
CA PRO A 376 0.33 -27.86 -7.55
C PRO A 376 1.54 -27.21 -8.25
N THR A 377 2.10 -26.17 -7.67
CA THR A 377 3.29 -25.47 -8.18
C THR A 377 4.56 -26.00 -7.54
N THR A 378 5.59 -26.25 -8.34
CA THR A 378 6.90 -26.70 -7.86
C THR A 378 8.00 -25.80 -8.41
N TYR A 379 9.06 -25.60 -7.62
CA TYR A 379 10.21 -24.84 -8.08
C TYR A 379 10.98 -25.59 -9.17
N LYS A 380 11.33 -24.89 -10.25
CA LYS A 380 12.17 -25.40 -11.33
C LYS A 380 13.54 -25.93 -10.84
N LYS A 381 14.17 -26.74 -11.69
CA LYS A 381 15.59 -27.10 -11.54
C LYS A 381 16.46 -25.90 -11.89
N LEU A 382 17.63 -25.80 -11.25
CA LEU A 382 18.56 -24.68 -11.43
C LEU A 382 18.96 -24.51 -12.89
N ASP A 383 19.39 -25.57 -13.56
CA ASP A 383 19.91 -25.51 -14.93
C ASP A 383 18.81 -25.07 -15.93
N PHE A 384 17.57 -25.54 -15.75
CA PHE A 384 16.43 -25.13 -16.58
C PHE A 384 16.04 -23.66 -16.36
N PHE A 385 16.05 -23.20 -15.10
CA PHE A 385 15.85 -21.78 -14.82
C PHE A 385 16.96 -20.93 -15.43
N ALA A 386 18.22 -21.36 -15.29
CA ALA A 386 19.38 -20.65 -15.82
C ALA A 386 19.33 -20.52 -17.35
N SER A 387 18.93 -21.57 -18.06
CA SER A 387 18.79 -21.50 -19.53
C SER A 387 17.76 -20.46 -19.96
N GLN A 388 16.65 -20.30 -19.24
CA GLN A 388 15.65 -19.26 -19.53
C GLN A 388 16.15 -17.85 -19.26
N VAL A 389 16.96 -17.65 -18.21
CA VAL A 389 17.59 -16.35 -17.93
C VAL A 389 18.62 -16.02 -19.01
N ILE A 390 19.45 -16.99 -19.42
CA ILE A 390 20.46 -16.81 -20.46
C ILE A 390 19.80 -16.52 -21.82
N GLU A 391 18.72 -17.20 -22.15
CA GLU A 391 17.88 -16.89 -23.32
C GLU A 391 17.39 -15.44 -23.26
N GLY A 392 16.91 -14.97 -22.10
CA GLY A 392 16.52 -13.58 -21.91
C GLY A 392 17.66 -12.57 -22.12
N LEU A 393 18.90 -12.95 -21.77
CA LEU A 393 20.09 -12.13 -22.07
C LEU A 393 20.39 -12.10 -23.57
N PHE A 394 20.42 -13.27 -24.23
CA PHE A 394 20.97 -13.43 -25.58
C PHE A 394 19.98 -13.16 -26.70
N LYS A 395 18.68 -13.26 -26.44
CA LYS A 395 17.64 -12.95 -27.42
C LYS A 395 17.73 -11.49 -27.92
N THR A 396 18.51 -10.64 -27.25
CA THR A 396 18.71 -9.24 -27.61
C THR A 396 19.70 -9.03 -28.77
N GLN A 397 19.25 -9.21 -30.01
CA GLN A 397 20.01 -8.72 -31.17
C GLN A 397 19.90 -7.18 -31.25
N TYR A 398 20.72 -6.47 -30.46
CA TYR A 398 20.73 -5.00 -30.36
C TYR A 398 21.58 -4.31 -31.44
N TYR A 399 22.29 -5.07 -32.27
CA TYR A 399 23.31 -4.60 -33.19
C TYR A 399 23.02 -5.14 -34.59
N ASP A 400 23.26 -4.31 -35.60
CA ASP A 400 23.25 -4.69 -37.02
C ASP A 400 23.93 -6.04 -37.27
N ASP A 401 23.30 -6.83 -38.15
CA ASP A 401 23.75 -8.04 -38.86
C ASP A 401 24.36 -9.20 -38.06
N ASP A 402 23.63 -10.33 -38.01
CA ASP A 402 24.13 -11.73 -37.98
C ASP A 402 25.30 -12.12 -37.04
N LYS A 403 25.77 -11.22 -36.16
CA LYS A 403 26.97 -11.42 -35.38
C LYS A 403 26.63 -12.21 -34.13
N LEU A 404 27.07 -13.46 -34.13
CA LEU A 404 26.95 -14.37 -32.99
C LEU A 404 27.66 -13.82 -31.75
N ILE A 405 27.13 -14.17 -30.58
CA ILE A 405 27.69 -13.81 -29.28
C ILE A 405 28.93 -14.68 -29.02
N GLY A 406 30.06 -14.02 -28.84
CA GLY A 406 31.37 -14.61 -28.59
C GLY A 406 32.02 -14.06 -27.33
N LEU A 407 33.25 -14.50 -27.09
CA LEU A 407 34.05 -14.05 -25.94
C LEU A 407 34.40 -12.55 -25.99
N ASP A 408 34.39 -11.94 -27.17
CA ASP A 408 34.69 -10.53 -27.41
C ASP A 408 33.55 -9.59 -27.01
N ASN A 409 32.29 -10.01 -27.17
CA ASN A 409 31.11 -9.15 -26.99
C ASN A 409 30.16 -9.61 -25.85
N ILE A 410 30.38 -10.76 -25.20
CA ILE A 410 29.50 -11.27 -24.13
C ILE A 410 29.19 -10.24 -23.02
N ASN A 411 30.14 -9.37 -22.70
CA ASN A 411 29.94 -8.36 -21.67
C ASN A 411 28.90 -7.30 -22.05
N ASP A 412 28.58 -7.11 -23.34
CA ASP A 412 27.53 -6.19 -23.77
C ASP A 412 26.12 -6.74 -23.48
N TYR A 413 26.00 -8.06 -23.32
CA TYR A 413 24.74 -8.77 -23.03
C TYR A 413 24.53 -9.04 -21.53
N LYS A 414 25.61 -9.04 -20.74
CA LYS A 414 25.54 -9.21 -19.28
C LYS A 414 24.78 -8.06 -18.61
N LEU A 415 24.39 -8.28 -17.36
CA LEU A 415 23.55 -7.36 -16.59
C LEU A 415 24.34 -6.14 -16.08
N ASP A 416 23.74 -4.96 -16.26
CA ASP A 416 24.14 -3.71 -15.64
C ASP A 416 23.55 -3.59 -14.22
N LEU A 417 22.31 -4.05 -14.04
CA LEU A 417 21.63 -4.03 -12.75
C LEU A 417 20.89 -5.35 -12.51
N PHE A 418 21.04 -5.90 -11.31
CA PHE A 418 20.19 -6.95 -10.79
C PHE A 418 19.52 -6.46 -9.50
N VAL A 419 18.19 -6.39 -9.51
CA VAL A 419 17.35 -6.12 -8.33
C VAL A 419 16.75 -7.41 -7.79
N ASP A 420 16.95 -7.68 -6.50
CA ASP A 420 16.31 -8.80 -5.79
C ASP A 420 15.30 -8.32 -4.75
N ILE A 421 14.02 -8.64 -4.96
CA ILE A 421 12.89 -8.22 -4.12
C ILE A 421 12.36 -9.37 -3.26
N VAL A 422 12.44 -10.61 -3.77
CA VAL A 422 11.81 -11.81 -3.17
C VAL A 422 12.81 -12.84 -2.63
N GLY A 423 14.11 -12.59 -2.79
CA GLY A 423 15.20 -13.39 -2.22
C GLY A 423 15.35 -14.73 -2.92
N ASN A 424 16.57 -15.12 -3.32
CA ASN A 424 16.68 -16.34 -4.12
C ASN A 424 18.08 -16.97 -4.12
N LYS A 425 18.46 -17.58 -3.00
CA LYS A 425 19.71 -18.34 -2.88
C LYS A 425 19.74 -19.54 -3.85
N LYS A 426 18.63 -20.29 -3.96
CA LYS A 426 18.52 -21.49 -4.80
C LYS A 426 19.00 -21.26 -6.22
N TYR A 427 18.61 -20.13 -6.84
CA TYR A 427 18.90 -19.91 -8.25
C TYR A 427 20.15 -19.07 -8.52
N PHE A 428 20.53 -18.14 -7.63
CA PHE A 428 21.59 -17.19 -7.92
C PHE A 428 22.91 -17.44 -7.18
N GLN A 429 22.89 -18.16 -6.06
CA GLN A 429 24.07 -18.42 -5.23
C GLN A 429 24.65 -19.82 -5.42
N HIS A 430 24.10 -20.61 -6.33
CA HIS A 430 24.61 -21.92 -6.72
C HIS A 430 25.24 -21.89 -8.11
N THR A 431 26.13 -22.84 -8.38
CA THR A 431 26.81 -22.99 -9.68
C THR A 431 25.91 -23.75 -10.65
N VAL A 432 25.77 -23.21 -11.86
CA VAL A 432 25.08 -23.83 -12.99
C VAL A 432 26.04 -24.74 -13.74
N LYS A 433 25.54 -25.87 -14.22
CA LYS A 433 26.32 -26.82 -15.03
C LYS A 433 26.17 -26.49 -16.52
N PHE A 434 27.02 -25.58 -17.01
CA PHE A 434 26.95 -25.13 -18.40
C PHE A 434 27.24 -26.23 -19.42
N ASP A 435 28.16 -27.14 -19.09
CA ASP A 435 28.43 -28.36 -19.87
C ASP A 435 27.17 -29.20 -20.13
N THR A 436 26.30 -29.29 -19.13
CA THR A 436 25.02 -30.02 -19.22
C THR A 436 24.02 -29.26 -20.10
N LEU A 437 24.05 -27.93 -20.09
CA LEU A 437 23.24 -27.09 -20.97
C LEU A 437 23.73 -27.13 -22.43
N ASP A 438 25.05 -27.18 -22.64
CA ASP A 438 25.67 -27.33 -23.95
C ASP A 438 25.40 -28.71 -24.58
N ALA A 439 25.25 -29.76 -23.75
CA ALA A 439 24.88 -31.10 -24.22
C ALA A 439 23.46 -31.18 -24.79
N ILE A 440 22.59 -30.20 -24.49
CA ILE A 440 21.22 -30.11 -25.00
C ILE A 440 21.17 -29.03 -26.07
N LYS A 441 20.61 -29.34 -27.25
CA LYS A 441 20.40 -28.33 -28.29
C LYS A 441 19.26 -27.38 -27.89
N LEU A 442 19.62 -26.29 -27.21
CA LEU A 442 18.73 -25.20 -26.81
C LEU A 442 18.76 -24.05 -27.83
N PRO A 443 17.67 -23.27 -27.97
CA PRO A 443 17.60 -22.12 -28.89
C PRO A 443 18.71 -21.07 -28.67
N ILE A 444 19.17 -20.89 -27.43
CA ILE A 444 20.31 -20.01 -27.09
C ILE A 444 21.56 -20.26 -27.94
N HIS A 445 21.81 -21.50 -28.37
CA HIS A 445 23.01 -21.85 -29.14
C HIS A 445 22.98 -21.30 -30.57
N ASP A 446 21.79 -20.99 -31.09
CA ASP A 446 21.64 -20.36 -32.41
C ASP A 446 22.11 -18.89 -32.40
N HIS A 447 22.35 -18.32 -31.22
CA HIS A 447 22.79 -16.94 -31.02
C HIS A 447 24.28 -16.82 -30.64
N THR A 448 25.01 -17.93 -30.48
CA THR A 448 26.36 -17.94 -29.90
C THR A 448 27.38 -18.57 -30.86
N SER A 449 28.60 -18.03 -30.90
CA SER A 449 29.73 -18.63 -31.64
C SER A 449 30.53 -19.62 -30.82
N ASN A 450 30.41 -19.54 -29.49
CA ASN A 450 31.11 -20.36 -28.50
C ASN A 450 30.10 -21.11 -27.64
N THR A 451 30.55 -22.17 -26.95
CA THR A 451 29.69 -22.87 -25.99
C THR A 451 29.39 -22.01 -24.77
N LEU A 452 28.32 -22.30 -24.04
CA LEU A 452 27.98 -21.58 -22.82
C LEU A 452 29.04 -21.78 -21.73
N ASP A 453 29.66 -22.97 -21.67
CA ASP A 453 30.79 -23.24 -20.78
C ASP A 453 31.96 -22.30 -21.07
N GLU A 454 32.25 -21.99 -22.32
CA GLU A 454 33.29 -21.02 -22.70
C GLU A 454 32.86 -19.58 -22.37
N LEU A 455 31.68 -19.16 -22.82
CA LEU A 455 31.17 -17.79 -22.64
C LEU A 455 31.07 -17.37 -21.18
N PHE A 456 30.65 -18.30 -20.32
CA PHE A 456 30.52 -18.06 -18.89
C PHE A 456 31.68 -18.63 -18.07
N ASN A 457 32.74 -19.18 -18.68
CA ASN A 457 33.86 -19.80 -17.96
C ASN A 457 33.39 -20.85 -16.93
N GLY A 458 32.56 -21.81 -17.36
CA GLY A 458 31.86 -22.78 -16.51
C GLY A 458 32.78 -23.73 -15.73
N LYS A 459 34.04 -23.87 -16.14
CA LYS A 459 35.10 -24.58 -15.38
C LYS A 459 35.35 -23.98 -13.99
N VAL A 460 35.12 -22.67 -13.83
CA VAL A 460 35.25 -22.00 -12.53
C VAL A 460 33.95 -22.15 -11.75
N LYS A 461 34.06 -22.84 -10.60
CA LYS A 461 32.94 -23.03 -9.65
C LYS A 461 32.64 -21.72 -8.93
N GLU A 462 31.72 -20.95 -9.49
CA GLU A 462 31.22 -19.74 -8.87
C GLU A 462 29.68 -19.65 -8.95
N PRO A 463 29.05 -18.85 -8.06
CA PRO A 463 27.64 -18.52 -8.13
C PRO A 463 27.16 -18.02 -9.49
N PHE A 464 25.95 -18.43 -9.91
CA PHE A 464 25.35 -18.00 -11.17
C PHE A 464 25.25 -16.48 -11.31
N ILE A 465 24.98 -15.75 -10.23
CA ILE A 465 24.94 -14.28 -10.23
C ILE A 465 26.23 -13.63 -10.77
N LEU A 466 27.40 -14.21 -10.46
CA LEU A 466 28.69 -13.69 -10.92
C LEU A 466 28.90 -13.92 -12.42
N LYS A 467 28.25 -14.94 -12.99
CA LYS A 467 28.27 -15.21 -14.43
C LYS A 467 27.42 -14.20 -15.20
N LEU A 468 26.33 -13.73 -14.59
CA LEU A 468 25.34 -12.84 -15.22
C LEU A 468 25.74 -11.37 -15.20
N LEU A 469 26.38 -10.89 -14.15
CA LEU A 469 26.72 -9.47 -13.99
C LEU A 469 27.97 -9.09 -14.78
N LYS A 470 27.95 -7.86 -15.32
CA LYS A 470 29.15 -7.25 -15.89
C LYS A 470 30.23 -7.02 -14.81
N PRO A 471 31.49 -6.78 -15.21
CA PRO A 471 32.55 -6.41 -14.28
C PRO A 471 32.25 -5.11 -13.51
N LYS A 472 32.64 -5.03 -12.25
CA LYS A 472 32.44 -3.85 -11.38
C LYS A 472 32.93 -2.53 -12.00
N LYS A 473 34.03 -2.58 -12.78
CA LYS A 473 34.60 -1.43 -13.49
C LYS A 473 33.65 -0.82 -14.53
N THR A 474 32.64 -1.55 -14.98
CA THR A 474 31.60 -1.06 -15.90
C THR A 474 30.37 -0.54 -15.15
N GLY A 475 30.45 -0.39 -13.83
CA GLY A 475 29.35 0.15 -13.02
C GLY A 475 28.23 -0.85 -12.71
N SER A 476 28.46 -2.16 -12.87
CA SER A 476 27.43 -3.17 -12.59
C SER A 476 27.04 -3.21 -11.12
N SER A 477 25.74 -3.42 -10.86
CA SER A 477 25.18 -3.34 -9.51
C SER A 477 24.24 -4.51 -9.21
N PHE A 478 24.32 -5.00 -7.98
CA PHE A 478 23.35 -5.90 -7.36
C PHE A 478 22.69 -5.18 -6.18
N VAL A 479 21.37 -4.99 -6.25
CA VAL A 479 20.57 -4.30 -5.24
C VAL A 479 19.61 -5.29 -4.59
N SER A 480 19.82 -5.57 -3.31
CA SER A 480 18.96 -6.44 -2.50
C SER A 480 17.97 -5.60 -1.70
N CYS A 481 16.67 -5.80 -1.95
CA CYS A 481 15.56 -5.17 -1.19
C CYS A 481 15.02 -6.08 -0.08
N CYS A 482 15.57 -7.29 0.03
CA CYS A 482 15.21 -8.30 1.01
C CYS A 482 16.47 -8.96 1.58
N ARG A 483 16.28 -9.88 2.53
CA ARG A 483 17.33 -10.73 3.06
C ARG A 483 17.90 -11.65 1.97
N PHE A 484 19.14 -11.40 1.56
CA PHE A 484 19.81 -12.16 0.50
C PHE A 484 20.02 -13.66 0.83
N THR A 485 19.92 -14.07 2.09
CA THR A 485 20.11 -15.47 2.48
C THR A 485 18.84 -16.33 2.38
N VAL A 486 17.73 -15.78 1.90
CA VAL A 486 16.47 -16.51 1.71
C VAL A 486 16.69 -17.68 0.73
N SER A 487 16.36 -18.90 1.17
CA SER A 487 16.70 -20.13 0.45
C SER A 487 15.97 -20.26 -0.89
N GLN A 488 14.69 -19.89 -0.91
CA GLN A 488 13.80 -19.97 -2.07
C GLN A 488 12.96 -18.69 -2.16
N PRO A 489 12.60 -18.24 -3.39
CA PRO A 489 11.73 -17.08 -3.59
C PRO A 489 10.49 -17.11 -2.70
N THR A 490 10.20 -16.00 -2.05
CA THR A 490 9.01 -15.89 -1.19
C THR A 490 8.43 -14.48 -1.22
N TYR A 491 7.10 -14.40 -1.13
CA TYR A 491 6.36 -13.14 -1.07
C TYR A 491 5.93 -12.81 0.38
N LYS A 492 6.28 -13.69 1.33
CA LYS A 492 6.00 -13.53 2.74
C LYS A 492 6.94 -12.48 3.33
N ILE A 493 6.40 -11.32 3.67
CA ILE A 493 7.16 -10.18 4.20
C ILE A 493 7.94 -10.54 5.45
N GLU A 494 7.37 -11.39 6.32
CA GLU A 494 8.06 -11.88 7.52
C GLU A 494 9.38 -12.57 7.19
N LYS A 495 9.41 -13.39 6.14
CA LYS A 495 10.62 -14.12 5.73
C LYS A 495 11.63 -13.24 5.02
N LEU A 496 11.14 -12.24 4.27
CA LEU A 496 11.99 -11.31 3.53
C LEU A 496 12.72 -10.34 4.46
N LEU A 497 12.10 -9.98 5.60
CA LEU A 497 12.50 -8.85 6.44
C LEU A 497 12.76 -9.23 7.91
N GLU A 498 12.90 -10.52 8.26
CA GLU A 498 13.18 -10.95 9.63
C GLU A 498 14.60 -10.60 10.09
N SER A 499 14.70 -9.85 11.19
CA SER A 499 15.96 -9.40 11.81
C SER A 499 16.44 -10.34 12.94
N ASN A 500 16.25 -11.66 12.80
CA ASN A 500 16.46 -12.59 13.91
C ASN A 500 17.88 -13.16 14.04
N GLU A 501 18.83 -12.72 13.22
CA GLU A 501 20.23 -13.06 13.46
C GLU A 501 21.08 -11.80 13.49
N PRO A 502 21.96 -11.65 14.51
CA PRO A 502 23.16 -10.85 14.35
C PRO A 502 24.00 -11.61 13.33
N THR A 503 23.63 -11.53 12.05
CA THR A 503 24.50 -12.01 11.00
C THR A 503 25.77 -11.21 11.18
N PHE A 504 26.89 -11.92 11.28
CA PHE A 504 28.24 -11.37 11.14
C PHE A 504 28.47 -10.78 9.73
N TRP A 505 27.39 -10.36 9.07
CA TRP A 505 27.24 -9.83 7.71
C TRP A 505 26.06 -8.83 7.63
N GLY A 506 25.37 -8.54 8.73
CA GLY A 506 24.34 -7.50 8.79
C GLY A 506 24.95 -6.19 9.30
N SER A 507 24.60 -5.08 8.64
CA SER A 507 24.88 -3.67 8.98
C SER A 507 26.13 -3.00 8.38
N LYS A 508 26.09 -2.60 7.09
CA LYS A 508 27.02 -1.65 6.44
C LYS A 508 28.50 -2.07 6.29
N TRP A 509 29.08 -2.77 7.26
CA TRP A 509 30.44 -3.30 7.22
C TRP A 509 30.56 -4.47 6.21
N SER A 510 29.52 -5.30 6.12
CA SER A 510 29.37 -6.33 5.10
C SER A 510 29.27 -5.75 3.69
N ASN A 511 28.60 -4.62 3.49
CA ASN A 511 28.57 -3.96 2.18
C ASN A 511 29.98 -3.54 1.74
N GLY A 512 30.82 -3.02 2.65
CA GLY A 512 32.21 -2.69 2.34
C GLY A 512 33.07 -3.91 2.01
N ILE A 513 32.95 -4.99 2.78
CA ILE A 513 33.70 -6.23 2.57
C ILE A 513 33.22 -6.96 1.31
N LEU A 514 31.91 -7.13 1.13
CA LEU A 514 31.33 -7.72 -0.07
C LEU A 514 31.73 -6.92 -1.29
N ASN A 515 31.59 -5.59 -1.28
CA ASN A 515 32.05 -4.76 -2.39
C ASN A 515 33.55 -4.91 -2.70
N THR A 516 34.37 -5.23 -1.71
CA THR A 516 35.81 -5.46 -1.94
C THR A 516 36.09 -6.86 -2.51
N MET A 517 35.22 -7.83 -2.22
CA MET A 517 35.37 -9.24 -2.61
C MET A 517 34.53 -9.64 -3.84
N THR A 518 33.53 -8.85 -4.23
CA THR A 518 32.62 -9.15 -5.33
C THR A 518 33.04 -8.51 -6.64
N TYR A 519 32.70 -9.19 -7.74
CA TYR A 519 32.94 -8.72 -9.10
C TYR A 519 31.98 -7.61 -9.55
N TYR A 520 31.09 -7.13 -8.68
CA TYR A 520 30.05 -6.12 -8.92
C TYR A 520 29.86 -5.21 -7.69
N ASN A 521 29.13 -4.10 -7.83
CA ASN A 521 28.74 -3.26 -6.71
C ASN A 521 27.54 -3.84 -5.96
N TYR A 522 27.65 -4.08 -4.66
CA TYR A 522 26.57 -4.59 -3.82
C TYR A 522 25.93 -3.49 -2.98
N PHE A 523 24.60 -3.43 -3.02
CA PHE A 523 23.78 -2.53 -2.21
C PHE A 523 22.65 -3.29 -1.53
N GLU A 524 22.41 -2.94 -0.27
CA GLU A 524 21.29 -3.44 0.52
C GLU A 524 20.37 -2.24 0.80
N GLU A 525 19.21 -2.19 0.12
CA GLU A 525 18.23 -1.11 0.21
C GLU A 525 16.92 -1.62 0.82
N ILE A 526 17.04 -2.29 1.96
CA ILE A 526 15.91 -2.67 2.82
C ILE A 526 15.30 -1.42 3.49
N ASP A 527 16.14 -0.43 3.77
CA ASP A 527 15.73 0.83 4.38
C ASP A 527 15.11 1.76 3.34
N PHE A 528 13.96 2.34 3.71
CA PHE A 528 13.27 3.32 2.88
C PHE A 528 13.93 4.72 3.04
N ARG A 529 14.14 5.43 1.93
CA ARG A 529 14.61 6.83 1.89
C ARG A 529 13.65 7.69 1.11
N ILE A 530 13.52 8.95 1.53
CA ILE A 530 12.60 9.93 0.96
C ILE A 530 13.37 11.16 0.45
N SER A 531 12.80 11.83 -0.54
CA SER A 531 13.35 13.03 -1.15
C SER A 531 12.20 13.85 -1.73
N ASP A 532 12.14 15.15 -1.42
CA ASP A 532 11.11 16.05 -1.94
C ASP A 532 11.15 16.14 -3.47
N LYS A 533 12.36 16.10 -4.04
CA LYS A 533 12.55 16.08 -5.50
C LYS A 533 11.93 14.84 -6.13
N TRP A 534 12.12 13.66 -5.51
CA TRP A 534 11.51 12.42 -6.00
C TRP A 534 10.01 12.45 -5.82
N LEU A 535 9.51 12.99 -4.71
CA LEU A 535 8.08 13.11 -4.51
C LEU A 535 7.43 13.97 -5.60
N ARG A 536 8.09 15.06 -6.04
CA ARG A 536 7.59 15.91 -7.13
C ARG A 536 7.65 15.20 -8.48
N GLU A 537 8.80 14.62 -8.82
CA GLU A 537 8.98 13.84 -10.06
C GLU A 537 7.94 12.71 -10.17
N GLY A 538 7.66 12.03 -9.05
CA GLY A 538 6.63 10.99 -8.97
C GLY A 538 5.22 11.52 -9.16
N LEU A 539 4.89 12.69 -8.59
CA LEU A 539 3.60 13.35 -8.80
C LEU A 539 3.42 13.73 -10.27
N ASP A 540 4.43 14.30 -10.92
CA ASP A 540 4.36 14.70 -12.33
C ASP A 540 4.07 13.48 -13.23
N LEU A 541 4.80 12.38 -13.05
CA LEU A 541 4.56 11.13 -13.80
C LEU A 541 3.19 10.51 -13.49
N PHE A 542 2.71 10.65 -12.26
CA PHE A 542 1.38 10.19 -11.87
C PHE A 542 0.29 11.01 -12.55
N LEU A 543 0.44 12.33 -12.61
CA LEU A 543 -0.46 13.26 -13.31
C LEU A 543 -0.45 13.05 -14.83
N GLU A 544 0.66 12.61 -15.41
CA GLU A 544 0.76 12.22 -16.81
C GLU A 544 0.14 10.84 -17.13
N GLY A 545 -0.37 10.13 -16.12
CA GLY A 545 -0.92 8.78 -16.28
C GLY A 545 0.14 7.72 -16.59
N ARG A 546 1.44 8.01 -16.36
CA ARG A 546 2.58 7.12 -16.62
C ARG A 546 2.84 6.14 -15.49
N LEU A 547 2.24 6.37 -14.32
CA LEU A 547 2.36 5.52 -13.14
C LEU A 547 0.99 5.01 -12.71
N LYS A 548 0.82 3.69 -12.77
CA LYS A 548 -0.35 2.94 -12.32
C LYS A 548 0.06 1.99 -11.20
N PHE A 549 -0.86 1.74 -10.27
CA PHE A 549 -0.61 0.98 -9.06
C PHE A 549 -1.65 -0.12 -8.87
N GLN A 550 -1.20 -1.29 -8.46
CA GLN A 550 -2.11 -2.34 -8.01
C GLN A 550 -2.56 -2.02 -6.59
N ILE A 551 -3.87 -1.81 -6.44
CA ILE A 551 -4.54 -1.49 -5.18
C ILE A 551 -5.41 -2.68 -4.83
N ASN A 552 -5.04 -3.42 -3.78
CA ASN A 552 -5.77 -4.61 -3.38
C ASN A 552 -7.09 -4.23 -2.69
N HIS A 553 -7.06 -3.21 -1.82
CA HIS A 553 -8.22 -2.79 -1.06
C HIS A 553 -8.27 -1.28 -0.84
N PHE A 554 -9.49 -0.73 -0.86
CA PHE A 554 -9.81 0.60 -0.38
C PHE A 554 -10.89 0.48 0.70
N ILE A 555 -10.55 0.84 1.94
CA ILE A 555 -11.39 0.60 3.11
C ILE A 555 -11.46 1.80 4.03
N ASP A 556 -12.57 1.94 4.77
CA ASP A 556 -12.58 2.76 5.98
C ASP A 556 -11.74 2.04 7.04
N TRP A 557 -10.77 2.75 7.63
CA TRP A 557 -9.84 2.15 8.58
C TRP A 557 -10.50 1.61 9.86
N ARG A 558 -11.75 1.95 10.14
CA ARG A 558 -12.53 1.39 11.26
C ARG A 558 -13.02 -0.02 10.98
N ASN A 559 -13.08 -0.42 9.71
CA ASN A 559 -13.67 -1.67 9.28
C ASN A 559 -12.57 -2.73 9.09
N ASP A 560 -12.46 -3.64 10.06
CA ASP A 560 -11.62 -4.85 9.99
C ASP A 560 -10.16 -4.63 9.53
N PHE A 561 -9.57 -3.47 9.80
CA PHE A 561 -8.21 -3.14 9.35
C PHE A 561 -7.17 -4.20 9.74
N LYS A 562 -7.34 -4.85 10.90
CA LYS A 562 -6.46 -5.93 11.37
C LYS A 562 -6.39 -7.10 10.39
N LYS A 563 -7.50 -7.46 9.74
CA LYS A 563 -7.56 -8.55 8.76
C LYS A 563 -6.69 -8.18 7.55
N TYR A 564 -6.93 -7.02 6.98
CA TYR A 564 -6.21 -6.58 5.78
C TYR A 564 -4.70 -6.39 6.05
N ILE A 565 -4.31 -5.86 7.21
CA ILE A 565 -2.89 -5.77 7.58
C ILE A 565 -2.25 -7.16 7.75
N LYS A 566 -2.99 -8.17 8.25
CA LYS A 566 -2.50 -9.55 8.31
C LYS A 566 -2.29 -10.13 6.91
N ASP A 567 -3.17 -9.83 5.96
CA ASP A 567 -3.04 -10.30 4.59
C ASP A 567 -1.75 -9.75 3.94
N LEU A 568 -1.36 -8.50 4.23
CA LEU A 568 -0.10 -7.89 3.77
C LEU A 568 1.18 -8.55 4.33
N TRP A 569 1.10 -9.33 5.41
CA TRP A 569 2.25 -10.11 5.88
C TRP A 569 2.47 -11.38 5.06
N VAL A 570 1.39 -11.92 4.49
CA VAL A 570 1.39 -13.18 3.75
C VAL A 570 1.76 -12.94 2.28
N ASP A 571 1.18 -11.90 1.68
CA ASP A 571 1.34 -11.58 0.27
C ASP A 571 1.67 -10.09 0.07
N ASP A 572 2.39 -9.81 -1.01
CA ASP A 572 2.67 -8.44 -1.42
C ASP A 572 1.39 -7.72 -1.84
N GLY A 573 1.26 -6.46 -1.45
CA GLY A 573 0.08 -5.69 -1.75
C GLY A 573 0.08 -4.27 -1.18
N LYS A 574 -1.00 -3.56 -1.49
CA LYS A 574 -1.28 -2.18 -1.09
C LYS A 574 -2.72 -2.04 -0.64
N ILE A 575 -2.90 -1.39 0.52
CA ILE A 575 -4.20 -1.00 1.04
C ILE A 575 -4.26 0.51 1.15
N LEU A 576 -5.33 1.10 0.63
CA LEU A 576 -5.71 2.49 0.91
C LEU A 576 -6.76 2.55 2.01
N PHE A 577 -6.54 3.46 2.95
CA PHE A 577 -7.38 3.69 4.09
C PHE A 577 -8.02 5.07 3.99
N LYS A 578 -9.35 5.12 4.06
CA LYS A 578 -10.08 6.33 4.41
C LYS A 578 -9.99 6.49 5.93
N VAL A 579 -9.33 7.56 6.36
CA VAL A 579 -9.17 7.94 7.75
C VAL A 579 -10.40 8.77 8.16
N GLU A 580 -10.88 8.59 9.38
CA GLU A 580 -12.06 9.32 9.85
C GLU A 580 -11.70 10.75 10.24
N ASP A 581 -12.70 11.64 10.16
CA ASP A 581 -12.62 12.93 10.83
C ASP A 581 -12.77 12.70 12.35
N PHE A 582 -11.84 13.23 13.15
CA PHE A 582 -11.74 12.93 14.58
C PHE A 582 -11.71 14.17 15.46
#